data_AF-A0A8T7CQQ7-F1
#
_entry.id   AF-A0A8T7CQQ7-F1
#
_cell.length_a   1.000
_cell.length_b   1.000
_cell.length_c   1.000
_cell.angle_alpha   90.00
_cell.angle_beta   90.00
_cell.angle_gamma   90.00
#
_symmetry.space_group_name_H-M   'P 1'
#
loop_
_entity.id
_entity.type
_entity.pdbx_description
1 polymer ?
#
loop_
_entity_poly.entity_id
_entity_poly.type
_entity_poly.pdbx_seq_one_letter_code
_entity_poly.pdbx_strand_id
1 'polypeptide(L)'
;VAVGQKASSIAGVVRKLEEHGALEHTIIVAAAASDSAAMQYIGPYAGCTMGEYFRDRGEDALIVYDDLTKQAWAYRQVSLLLKRPPGREAYPGDVFYLHSRLLERAARINADEVERLTNGEVKGKTGSLTALPIIETQAGDVSAFVPTNVISITDGQIFLESDLFNAGIRPAINAGLSVSRVGGAAQTKIIKKLGGGVRLALAQYRELAAFAQFASDLDEATRNQIERGIRVTELMKQAQYSPLSVAEMATSLYAANEGYLDDVDANKIVDFEAALLSYMNSSQAALISKINESGDWNDEIEAELKAAIDDFKANHAF
;
A
#
# COMPACT_ATOMS: atom_id res chain seq x y z
N VAL A 1 12.36 -5.67 8.02
CA VAL A 1 13.42 -5.28 8.99
C VAL A 1 12.77 -4.55 10.14
N ALA A 2 12.84 -5.09 11.36
CA ALA A 2 12.31 -4.46 12.57
C ALA A 2 13.42 -3.68 13.28
N VAL A 3 13.19 -2.40 13.58
CA VAL A 3 14.15 -1.45 14.16
C VAL A 3 13.51 -0.78 15.37
N GLY A 4 14.10 -0.98 16.55
CA GLY A 4 13.61 -0.40 17.79
C GLY A 4 12.22 -0.92 18.22
N GLN A 5 11.74 -2.00 17.60
CA GLN A 5 10.45 -2.61 17.94
C GLN A 5 10.56 -3.48 19.20
N LYS A 6 9.45 -3.63 19.93
CA LYS A 6 9.38 -4.54 21.08
C LYS A 6 9.58 -5.98 20.61
N ALA A 7 10.43 -6.76 21.30
CA ALA A 7 10.69 -8.16 20.95
C ALA A 7 9.40 -9.00 20.90
N SER A 8 8.44 -8.74 21.79
CA SER A 8 7.12 -9.39 21.79
C SER A 8 6.30 -9.08 20.53
N SER A 9 6.36 -7.85 20.01
CA SER A 9 5.67 -7.45 18.79
C SER A 9 6.28 -8.14 17.57
N ILE A 10 7.62 -8.21 17.51
CA ILE A 10 8.34 -8.94 16.46
C ILE A 10 7.93 -10.41 16.47
N ALA A 11 7.94 -11.07 17.63
CA ALA A 11 7.51 -12.47 17.76
C ALA A 11 6.04 -12.66 17.33
N GLY A 12 5.16 -11.70 17.64
CA GLY A 12 3.78 -11.70 17.18
C GLY A 12 3.66 -11.66 15.65
N VAL A 13 4.45 -10.83 14.98
CA VAL A 13 4.51 -10.76 13.51
C VAL A 13 5.05 -12.05 12.90
N VAL A 14 6.15 -12.60 13.45
CA VAL A 14 6.75 -13.86 12.99
C VAL A 14 5.70 -14.97 13.00
N ARG A 15 4.99 -15.13 14.12
CA ARG A 15 3.91 -16.12 14.26
C ARG A 15 2.80 -15.89 13.24
N LYS A 16 2.41 -14.63 12.98
CA LYS A 16 1.37 -14.34 11.98
C LYS A 16 1.81 -14.67 10.56
N LEU A 17 3.07 -14.45 10.21
CA LEU A 17 3.63 -14.87 8.93
C LEU A 17 3.65 -16.39 8.81
N GLU A 18 4.00 -17.10 9.89
CA GLU A 18 3.97 -18.57 9.93
C GLU A 18 2.54 -19.12 9.79
N GLU A 19 1.57 -18.57 10.54
CA GLU A 19 0.15 -18.96 10.48
C GLU A 19 -0.45 -18.84 9.06
N HIS A 20 0.02 -17.88 8.26
CA HIS A 20 -0.45 -17.65 6.89
C HIS A 20 0.51 -18.20 5.82
N GLY A 21 1.50 -19.02 6.21
CA GLY A 21 2.45 -19.64 5.27
C GLY A 21 3.46 -18.68 4.62
N ALA A 22 3.50 -17.41 5.03
CA ALA A 22 4.35 -16.39 4.42
C ALA A 22 5.80 -16.36 4.94
N LEU A 23 6.08 -17.10 6.03
CA LEU A 23 7.41 -17.12 6.64
C LEU A 23 8.46 -17.82 5.75
N GLU A 24 8.06 -18.83 4.96
CA GLU A 24 8.99 -19.62 4.11
C GLU A 24 9.71 -18.78 3.05
N HIS A 25 9.10 -17.67 2.64
CA HIS A 25 9.63 -16.74 1.65
C HIS A 25 9.95 -15.36 2.24
N THR A 26 10.18 -15.26 3.56
CA THR A 26 10.44 -13.99 4.25
C THR A 26 11.69 -14.06 5.13
N ILE A 27 12.63 -13.12 4.93
CA ILE A 27 13.78 -12.92 5.82
C ILE A 27 13.44 -11.85 6.87
N ILE A 28 13.60 -12.18 8.15
CA ILE A 28 13.36 -11.24 9.27
C ILE A 28 14.69 -10.81 9.88
N VAL A 29 15.07 -9.56 9.62
CA VAL A 29 16.16 -8.88 10.34
C VAL A 29 15.56 -8.10 11.51
N ALA A 30 15.96 -8.44 12.73
CA ALA A 30 15.47 -7.82 13.96
C ALA A 30 16.60 -7.10 14.70
N ALA A 31 16.43 -5.79 14.90
CA ALA A 31 17.19 -4.97 15.84
C ALA A 31 16.19 -4.37 16.84
N ALA A 32 15.93 -5.09 17.92
CA ALA A 32 14.88 -4.80 18.89
C ALA A 32 15.18 -3.53 19.70
N ALA A 33 14.16 -3.03 20.42
CA ALA A 33 14.26 -1.85 21.28
C ALA A 33 15.37 -1.93 22.35
N SER A 34 15.70 -3.15 22.81
CA SER A 34 16.75 -3.41 23.80
C SER A 34 18.16 -3.47 23.21
N ASP A 35 18.29 -3.57 21.89
CA ASP A 35 19.59 -3.65 21.22
C ASP A 35 20.28 -2.28 21.19
N SER A 36 21.59 -2.28 20.99
CA SER A 36 22.36 -1.03 20.95
C SER A 36 21.91 -0.11 19.81
N ALA A 37 22.08 1.20 20.00
CA ALA A 37 21.78 2.18 18.95
C ALA A 37 22.55 1.91 17.65
N ALA A 38 23.76 1.33 17.74
CA ALA A 38 24.53 0.93 16.56
C ALA A 38 23.85 -0.21 15.78
N MET A 39 23.29 -1.22 16.48
CA MET A 39 22.55 -2.32 15.85
C MET A 39 21.25 -1.83 15.19
N GLN A 40 20.50 -0.97 15.87
CA GLN A 40 19.28 -0.36 15.32
C GLN A 40 19.58 0.50 14.09
N TYR A 41 20.66 1.28 14.13
CA TYR A 41 21.13 2.08 13.01
C TYR A 41 21.52 1.22 11.79
N ILE A 42 22.25 0.12 11.98
CA ILE A 42 22.79 -0.68 10.87
C ILE A 42 21.78 -1.69 10.30
N GLY A 43 20.79 -2.12 11.09
CA GLY A 43 19.81 -3.15 10.73
C GLY A 43 19.18 -2.97 9.34
N PRO A 44 18.67 -1.77 8.98
CA PRO A 44 18.14 -1.50 7.64
C PRO A 44 19.15 -1.70 6.51
N TYR A 45 20.41 -1.31 6.69
CA TYR A 45 21.44 -1.51 5.67
C TYR A 45 21.73 -2.99 5.44
N ALA A 46 21.78 -3.78 6.53
CA ALA A 46 21.99 -5.21 6.47
C ALA A 46 20.83 -5.93 5.75
N GLY A 47 19.58 -5.59 6.10
CA GLY A 47 18.41 -6.13 5.40
C GLY A 47 18.37 -5.74 3.92
N CYS A 48 18.76 -4.50 3.59
CA CYS A 48 18.84 -4.06 2.21
C CYS A 48 19.87 -4.89 1.43
N THR A 49 21.06 -5.16 1.99
CA THR A 49 22.08 -6.01 1.34
C THR A 49 21.57 -7.43 1.07
N MET A 50 20.75 -7.99 1.97
CA MET A 50 20.10 -9.29 1.73
C MET A 50 19.10 -9.23 0.57
N GLY A 51 18.36 -8.13 0.42
CA GLY A 51 17.45 -7.92 -0.71
C GLY A 51 18.18 -7.71 -2.04
N GLU A 52 19.31 -7.00 -2.03
CA GLU A 52 20.15 -6.77 -3.22
C GLU A 52 20.69 -8.07 -3.80
N TYR A 53 20.92 -9.10 -2.98
CA TYR A 53 21.33 -10.42 -3.45
C TYR A 53 20.39 -10.97 -4.54
N PHE A 54 19.07 -10.81 -4.37
CA PHE A 54 18.04 -11.25 -5.30
C PHE A 54 17.94 -10.32 -6.51
N ARG A 55 17.91 -9.00 -6.26
CA ARG A 55 17.89 -7.96 -7.32
C ARG A 55 19.02 -8.19 -8.32
N ASP A 56 20.24 -8.40 -7.83
CA ASP A 56 21.46 -8.52 -8.64
C ASP A 56 21.51 -9.85 -9.43
N ARG A 57 20.60 -10.79 -9.15
CA ARG A 57 20.45 -12.09 -9.85
C ARG A 57 19.27 -12.13 -10.82
N GLY A 58 18.64 -10.99 -11.09
CA GLY A 58 17.47 -10.94 -11.96
C GLY A 58 16.21 -11.51 -11.31
N GLU A 59 16.17 -11.51 -9.97
CA GLU A 59 15.00 -11.84 -9.17
C GLU A 59 14.40 -10.56 -8.55
N ASP A 60 13.18 -10.66 -8.05
CA ASP A 60 12.46 -9.56 -7.43
C ASP A 60 12.32 -9.77 -5.92
N ALA A 61 12.62 -8.72 -5.14
CA ALA A 61 12.49 -8.74 -3.69
C ALA A 61 11.71 -7.52 -3.18
N LEU A 62 11.01 -7.72 -2.06
CA LEU A 62 10.30 -6.68 -1.33
C LEU A 62 10.93 -6.54 0.06
N ILE A 63 11.24 -5.30 0.46
CA ILE A 63 11.74 -4.98 1.80
C ILE A 63 10.84 -3.96 2.50
N VAL A 64 10.47 -4.27 3.75
CA VAL A 64 9.75 -3.34 4.63
C VAL A 64 10.68 -2.90 5.76
N TYR A 65 10.80 -1.59 5.97
CA TYR A 65 11.60 -1.03 7.08
C TYR A 65 10.68 -0.52 8.18
N ASP A 66 10.68 -1.18 9.33
CA ASP A 66 9.77 -0.93 10.46
C ASP A 66 10.55 -0.61 11.75
N ASP A 67 10.92 0.65 12.03
CA ASP A 67 10.63 1.83 11.21
C ASP A 67 11.85 2.76 11.09
N LEU A 68 11.83 3.61 10.06
CA LEU A 68 12.93 4.53 9.78
C LEU A 68 12.94 5.75 10.72
N THR A 69 11.84 6.04 11.41
CA THR A 69 11.82 7.06 12.47
C THR A 69 12.73 6.62 13.62
N LYS A 70 12.62 5.36 14.07
CA LYS A 70 13.46 4.77 15.11
C LYS A 70 14.91 4.59 14.66
N GLN A 71 15.16 4.29 13.38
CA GLN A 71 16.53 4.31 12.83
C GLN A 71 17.16 5.72 12.97
N ALA A 72 16.42 6.77 12.61
CA ALA A 72 16.90 8.15 12.73
C ALA A 72 17.16 8.54 14.21
N TRP A 73 16.33 8.08 15.15
CA TRP A 73 16.56 8.28 16.59
C TRP A 73 17.85 7.62 17.06
N ALA A 74 18.09 6.37 16.67
CA ALA A 74 19.31 5.65 16.98
C ALA A 74 20.55 6.34 16.39
N TYR A 75 20.46 6.81 15.14
CA TYR A 75 21.56 7.55 14.50
C TYR A 75 21.84 8.90 15.18
N ARG A 76 20.77 9.61 15.61
CA ARG A 76 20.90 10.84 16.40
C ARG A 76 21.62 10.59 17.71
N GLN A 77 21.26 9.53 18.44
CA GLN A 77 21.93 9.16 19.69
C GLN A 77 23.43 8.91 19.47
N VAL A 78 23.79 8.10 18.48
CA VAL A 78 25.20 7.82 18.15
C VAL A 78 25.94 9.11 17.79
N SER A 79 25.33 9.98 16.98
CA SER A 79 25.95 11.23 16.52
C SER A 79 26.20 12.21 17.67
N LEU A 80 25.25 12.35 18.58
CA LEU A 80 25.37 13.24 19.75
C LEU A 80 26.43 12.74 20.74
N LEU A 81 26.52 11.43 20.97
CA LEU A 81 27.57 10.83 21.80
C LEU A 81 28.96 11.06 21.23
N LEU A 82 29.08 11.09 19.89
CA LEU A 82 30.30 11.47 19.18
C LEU A 82 30.55 12.99 19.11
N LYS A 83 29.73 13.80 19.80
CA LYS A 83 29.82 15.26 19.84
C LYS A 83 29.75 15.93 18.46
N ARG A 84 29.04 15.32 17.50
CA ARG A 84 28.76 15.96 16.21
C ARG A 84 27.75 17.11 16.42
N PRO A 85 27.96 18.29 15.83
CA PRO A 85 27.02 19.41 15.96
C PRO A 85 25.61 19.03 15.47
N PRO A 86 24.54 19.25 16.27
CA PRO A 86 23.18 18.99 15.86
C PRO A 86 22.56 20.15 15.06
N GLY A 87 21.57 19.83 14.22
CA GLY A 87 20.73 20.79 13.49
C GLY A 87 19.28 20.80 13.98
N ARG A 88 18.32 20.90 13.05
CA ARG A 88 16.88 20.91 13.33
C ARG A 88 16.46 19.66 14.11
N GLU A 89 15.64 19.84 15.15
CA GLU A 89 15.14 18.77 16.03
C GLU A 89 16.26 17.87 16.64
N ALA A 90 17.44 18.46 16.81
CA ALA A 90 18.66 17.83 17.32
C ALA A 90 19.23 16.68 16.46
N TYR A 91 18.77 16.50 15.22
CA TYR A 91 19.35 15.51 14.30
C TYR A 91 20.70 15.98 13.74
N PRO A 92 21.62 15.06 13.39
CA PRO A 92 22.85 15.42 12.70
C PRO A 92 22.55 15.95 11.29
N GLY A 93 23.43 16.80 10.75
CA GLY A 93 23.23 17.44 9.44
C GLY A 93 23.13 16.47 8.25
N ASP A 94 23.62 15.24 8.41
CA ASP A 94 23.58 14.18 7.39
C ASP A 94 22.45 13.16 7.60
N VAL A 95 21.43 13.47 8.42
CA VAL A 95 20.25 12.60 8.60
C VAL A 95 19.46 12.39 7.30
N PHE A 96 19.50 13.35 6.37
CA PHE A 96 18.94 13.13 5.03
C PHE A 96 19.74 12.05 4.28
N TYR A 97 21.08 12.17 4.31
CA TYR A 97 21.99 11.22 3.66
C TYR A 97 21.93 9.80 4.25
N LEU A 98 21.51 9.67 5.52
CA LEU A 98 21.17 8.39 6.14
C LEU A 98 20.14 7.63 5.31
N HIS A 99 18.97 8.22 5.11
CA HIS A 99 17.87 7.55 4.44
C HIS A 99 18.01 7.57 2.92
N SER A 100 18.59 8.62 2.33
CA SER A 100 18.73 8.68 0.87
C SER A 100 19.61 7.53 0.35
N ARG A 101 20.82 7.34 0.91
CA ARG A 101 21.70 6.24 0.49
C ARG A 101 21.12 4.84 0.75
N LEU A 102 20.18 4.73 1.70
CA LEU A 102 19.50 3.46 1.98
C LEU A 102 18.41 3.20 0.95
N LEU A 103 17.53 4.18 0.70
CA LEU A 103 16.35 4.02 -0.14
C LEU A 103 16.69 4.05 -1.63
N GLU A 104 17.75 4.76 -2.04
CA GLU A 104 18.27 4.74 -3.42
C GLU A 104 18.78 3.36 -3.86
N ARG A 105 18.96 2.41 -2.93
CA ARG A 105 19.30 1.01 -3.25
C ARG A 105 18.08 0.20 -3.69
N ALA A 106 16.87 0.66 -3.39
CA ALA A 106 15.64 0.04 -3.88
C ALA A 106 15.41 0.50 -5.32
N ALA A 107 15.80 -0.33 -6.28
CA ALA A 107 15.77 0.00 -7.69
C ALA A 107 15.46 -1.23 -8.54
N ARG A 108 15.02 -0.99 -9.78
CA ARG A 108 14.98 -1.98 -10.85
C ARG A 108 16.21 -1.81 -11.74
N ILE A 109 16.96 -2.88 -11.95
CA ILE A 109 18.14 -2.89 -12.84
C ILE A 109 17.81 -3.57 -14.18
N ASN A 110 18.45 -3.10 -15.24
CA ASN A 110 18.23 -3.62 -16.60
C ASN A 110 18.93 -4.99 -16.80
N ALA A 111 18.61 -5.66 -17.91
CA ALA A 111 19.12 -6.99 -18.19
C ALA A 111 20.64 -7.03 -18.40
N ASP A 112 21.20 -5.98 -19.01
CA ASP A 112 22.65 -5.87 -19.25
C ASP A 112 23.43 -5.82 -17.93
N GLU A 113 22.89 -5.10 -16.94
CA GLU A 113 23.50 -4.99 -15.61
C GLU A 113 23.40 -6.30 -14.83
N VAL A 114 22.27 -7.01 -14.92
CA VAL A 114 22.14 -8.37 -14.34
C VAL A 114 23.14 -9.32 -14.99
N GLU A 115 23.28 -9.30 -16.32
CA GLU A 115 24.25 -10.13 -17.03
C GLU A 115 25.69 -9.82 -16.58
N ARG A 116 26.02 -8.53 -16.41
CA ARG A 116 27.32 -8.09 -15.91
C ARG A 116 27.59 -8.55 -14.48
N LEU A 117 26.62 -8.40 -13.57
CA LEU A 117 26.76 -8.76 -12.15
C LEU A 117 26.84 -10.28 -11.94
N THR A 118 26.19 -11.06 -12.81
CA THR A 118 26.19 -12.53 -12.76
C THR A 118 27.24 -13.17 -13.67
N ASN A 119 28.18 -12.38 -14.23
CA ASN A 119 29.21 -12.87 -15.16
C ASN A 119 28.66 -13.70 -16.34
N GLY A 120 27.47 -13.35 -16.85
CA GLY A 120 26.83 -14.06 -17.95
C GLY A 120 25.98 -15.27 -17.56
N GLU A 121 25.87 -15.63 -16.28
CA GLU A 121 25.04 -16.75 -15.82
C GLU A 121 23.54 -16.49 -16.00
N VAL A 122 23.10 -15.24 -15.77
CA VAL A 122 21.71 -14.83 -15.94
C VAL A 122 21.62 -13.85 -17.11
N LYS A 123 20.81 -14.19 -18.12
CA LYS A 123 20.64 -13.40 -19.34
C LYS A 123 19.18 -13.05 -19.59
N GLY A 124 18.95 -11.85 -20.11
CA GLY A 124 17.62 -11.39 -20.53
C GLY A 124 16.62 -11.16 -19.39
N LYS A 125 17.05 -11.19 -18.12
CA LYS A 125 16.20 -10.93 -16.95
C LYS A 125 16.56 -9.59 -16.31
N THR A 126 15.54 -8.90 -15.79
CA THR A 126 15.71 -7.73 -14.92
C THR A 126 15.47 -8.15 -13.47
N GLY A 127 16.16 -7.55 -12.51
CA GLY A 127 15.84 -7.73 -11.09
C GLY A 127 15.42 -6.43 -10.44
N SER A 128 14.67 -6.53 -9.35
CA SER A 128 14.20 -5.36 -8.61
C SER A 128 14.23 -5.55 -7.09
N LEU A 129 14.50 -4.46 -6.38
CA LEU A 129 14.27 -4.37 -4.94
C LEU A 129 13.23 -3.27 -4.70
N THR A 130 12.03 -3.67 -4.28
CA THR A 130 10.96 -2.75 -3.90
C THR A 130 11.05 -2.46 -2.40
N ALA A 131 10.97 -1.19 -1.99
CA ALA A 131 11.04 -0.80 -0.58
C ALA A 131 9.77 -0.10 -0.09
N LEU A 132 9.26 -0.53 1.06
CA LEU A 132 8.19 0.12 1.81
C LEU A 132 8.71 0.59 3.17
N PRO A 133 9.27 1.82 3.25
CA PRO A 133 9.68 2.38 4.53
C PRO A 133 8.47 2.85 5.35
N ILE A 134 8.46 2.52 6.64
CA ILE A 134 7.48 3.03 7.60
C ILE A 134 8.08 4.26 8.31
N ILE A 135 7.27 5.31 8.42
CA ILE A 135 7.56 6.52 9.17
C ILE A 135 6.43 6.77 10.16
N GLU A 136 6.79 6.85 11.42
CA GLU A 136 5.89 7.30 12.49
C GLU A 136 5.90 8.83 12.57
N THR A 137 4.74 9.46 12.40
CA THR A 137 4.53 10.90 12.64
C THR A 137 3.95 11.12 14.03
N GLN A 138 4.23 12.28 14.63
CA GLN A 138 3.66 12.65 15.93
C GLN A 138 2.45 13.55 15.70
N ALA A 139 1.30 13.20 16.28
CA ALA A 139 0.05 13.95 16.15
C ALA A 139 -0.37 14.27 14.69
N GLY A 140 0.02 13.43 13.73
CA GLY A 140 -0.28 13.65 12.31
C GLY A 140 0.58 14.71 11.62
N ASP A 141 1.62 15.25 12.28
CA ASP A 141 2.49 16.26 11.67
C ASP A 141 3.41 15.65 10.60
N VAL A 142 3.01 15.85 9.34
CA VAL A 142 3.77 15.44 8.14
C VAL A 142 4.90 16.41 7.79
N SER A 143 4.92 17.60 8.38
CA SER A 143 5.89 18.67 8.11
C SER A 143 7.13 18.63 9.01
N ALA A 144 7.16 17.68 9.95
CA ALA A 144 8.31 17.38 10.78
C ALA A 144 9.53 16.97 9.94
N PHE A 145 10.72 17.17 10.49
CA PHE A 145 11.96 17.10 9.71
C PHE A 145 12.22 15.74 9.06
N VAL A 146 12.12 14.63 9.82
CA VAL A 146 12.36 13.27 9.29
C VAL A 146 11.26 12.84 8.30
N PRO A 147 9.95 13.00 8.60
CA PRO A 147 8.90 12.71 7.62
C PRO A 147 9.06 13.44 6.29
N THR A 148 9.32 14.76 6.31
CA THR A 148 9.51 15.54 5.09
C THR A 148 10.71 15.06 4.28
N ASN A 149 11.83 14.72 4.94
CA ASN A 149 13.00 14.17 4.26
C ASN A 149 12.67 12.87 3.53
N VAL A 150 11.98 11.93 4.18
CA VAL A 150 11.67 10.63 3.55
C VAL A 150 10.65 10.77 2.43
N ILE A 151 9.64 11.64 2.58
CA ILE A 151 8.70 11.97 1.49
C ILE A 151 9.45 12.52 0.26
N SER A 152 10.50 13.33 0.48
CA SER A 152 11.29 13.86 -0.65
C SER A 152 12.14 12.80 -1.36
N ILE A 153 12.46 11.67 -0.68
CA ILE A 153 13.26 10.57 -1.22
C ILE A 153 12.38 9.55 -1.94
N THR A 154 11.24 9.15 -1.35
CA THR A 154 10.41 8.07 -1.90
C THR A 154 9.61 8.48 -3.13
N ASP A 155 9.29 7.52 -3.99
CA ASP A 155 8.45 7.71 -5.18
C ASP A 155 6.95 7.83 -4.88
N GLY A 156 6.59 8.22 -3.67
CA GLY A 156 5.21 8.28 -3.21
C GLY A 156 5.07 7.95 -1.73
N GLN A 157 3.84 8.01 -1.24
CA GLN A 157 3.50 7.73 0.13
C GLN A 157 2.05 7.25 0.26
N ILE A 158 1.81 6.39 1.25
CA ILE A 158 0.48 6.04 1.74
C ILE A 158 0.36 6.66 3.13
N PHE A 159 -0.54 7.63 3.27
CA PHE A 159 -0.78 8.31 4.53
C PHE A 159 -1.98 7.69 5.25
N LEU A 160 -1.76 7.26 6.49
CA LEU A 160 -2.79 6.67 7.34
C LEU A 160 -3.22 7.68 8.41
N GLU A 161 -4.52 7.91 8.55
CA GLU A 161 -5.06 8.92 9.47
C GLU A 161 -5.76 8.31 10.67
N SER A 162 -5.47 8.86 11.85
CA SER A 162 -6.11 8.47 13.11
C SER A 162 -7.62 8.70 13.08
N ASP A 163 -8.09 9.80 12.50
CA ASP A 163 -9.53 10.13 12.48
C ASP A 163 -10.32 9.15 11.61
N LEU A 164 -9.80 8.79 10.43
CA LEU A 164 -10.38 7.76 9.58
C LEU A 164 -10.41 6.40 10.29
N PHE A 165 -9.30 6.04 10.95
CA PHE A 165 -9.19 4.79 11.69
C PHE A 165 -10.20 4.70 12.84
N ASN A 166 -10.38 5.80 13.59
CA ASN A 166 -11.33 5.91 14.69
C ASN A 166 -12.79 5.93 14.21
N ALA A 167 -13.05 6.44 13.00
CA ALA A 167 -14.34 6.36 12.33
C ALA A 167 -14.65 4.96 11.75
N GLY A 168 -13.77 3.98 11.94
CA GLY A 168 -13.96 2.61 11.47
C GLY A 168 -13.59 2.38 10.00
N ILE A 169 -12.92 3.32 9.34
CA ILE A 169 -12.39 3.15 8.00
C ILE A 169 -11.04 2.46 8.09
N ARG A 170 -10.96 1.21 7.62
CA ARG A 170 -9.77 0.36 7.69
C ARG A 170 -9.62 -0.38 6.36
N PRO A 171 -8.52 -0.23 5.61
CA PRO A 171 -7.34 0.59 5.93
C PRO A 171 -7.63 2.10 5.90
N ALA A 172 -7.03 2.84 6.83
CA ALA A 172 -7.30 4.26 7.07
C ALA A 172 -6.58 5.20 6.09
N ILE A 173 -6.61 4.90 4.80
CA ILE A 173 -5.83 5.60 3.77
C ILE A 173 -6.47 6.95 3.44
N ASN A 174 -5.69 8.02 3.59
CA ASN A 174 -6.06 9.32 3.07
C ASN A 174 -5.79 9.39 1.56
N ALA A 175 -6.84 9.28 0.74
CA ALA A 175 -6.72 9.29 -0.73
C ALA A 175 -6.22 10.63 -1.34
N GLY A 176 -6.31 11.75 -0.60
CA GLY A 176 -5.88 13.07 -1.08
C GLY A 176 -4.40 13.35 -0.81
N LEU A 177 -3.87 12.89 0.33
CA LEU A 177 -2.46 13.05 0.73
C LEU A 177 -1.57 11.90 0.24
N SER A 178 -2.17 10.73 -0.01
CA SER A 178 -1.46 9.57 -0.55
C SER A 178 -1.28 9.70 -2.05
N VAL A 179 -0.09 9.37 -2.54
CA VAL A 179 0.25 9.46 -3.97
C VAL A 179 1.29 8.41 -4.33
N SER A 180 1.23 7.94 -5.57
CA SER A 180 2.31 7.22 -6.24
C SER A 180 2.79 8.06 -7.42
N ARG A 181 4.10 8.36 -7.46
CA ARG A 181 4.75 9.11 -8.55
C ARG A 181 4.95 8.24 -9.80
N VAL A 182 5.05 6.92 -9.64
CA VAL A 182 5.04 5.96 -10.76
C VAL A 182 3.66 5.89 -11.41
N GLY A 183 2.61 6.06 -10.60
CA GLY A 183 1.22 6.15 -11.05
C GLY A 183 0.76 4.88 -11.79
N GLY A 184 -0.03 5.07 -12.85
CA GLY A 184 -0.66 3.97 -13.59
C GLY A 184 0.29 3.10 -14.43
N ALA A 185 1.60 3.36 -14.40
CA ALA A 185 2.59 2.47 -15.03
C ALA A 185 2.83 1.19 -14.21
N ALA A 186 2.55 1.23 -12.90
CA ALA A 186 2.67 0.08 -11.99
C ALA A 186 1.40 -0.77 -11.89
N GLN A 187 0.34 -0.41 -12.62
CA GLN A 187 -0.97 -1.07 -12.54
C GLN A 187 -1.17 -2.02 -13.71
N THR A 188 -1.85 -3.15 -13.47
CA THR A 188 -2.43 -3.96 -14.56
C THR A 188 -3.46 -3.12 -15.31
N LYS A 189 -3.72 -3.46 -16.57
CA LYS A 189 -4.56 -2.64 -17.45
C LYS A 189 -5.99 -2.51 -16.92
N ILE A 190 -6.54 -3.60 -16.37
CA ILE A 190 -7.87 -3.61 -15.75
C ILE A 190 -7.95 -2.71 -14.51
N ILE A 191 -6.98 -2.80 -13.59
CA ILE A 191 -6.97 -1.95 -12.38
C ILE A 191 -6.76 -0.48 -12.76
N LYS A 192 -5.93 -0.19 -13.77
CA LYS A 192 -5.77 1.16 -14.27
C LYS A 192 -7.07 1.74 -14.86
N LYS A 193 -7.79 0.94 -15.63
CA LYS A 193 -9.08 1.34 -16.23
C LYS A 193 -10.14 1.62 -15.18
N LEU A 194 -10.27 0.74 -14.19
CA LEU A 194 -11.35 0.80 -13.19
C LEU A 194 -10.99 1.69 -11.97
N GLY A 195 -9.74 1.74 -11.55
CA GLY A 195 -9.32 2.49 -10.37
C GLY A 195 -9.38 4.02 -10.54
N GLY A 196 -9.33 4.52 -11.78
CA GLY A 196 -9.35 5.96 -12.06
C GLY A 196 -10.65 6.66 -11.61
N GLY A 197 -11.80 6.03 -11.86
CA GLY A 197 -13.11 6.55 -11.48
C GLY A 197 -13.29 6.61 -9.97
N VAL A 198 -12.92 5.53 -9.27
CA VAL A 198 -12.99 5.42 -7.81
C VAL A 198 -12.13 6.47 -7.10
N ARG A 199 -10.89 6.69 -7.57
CA ARG A 199 -10.02 7.73 -6.99
C ARG A 199 -10.63 9.13 -7.12
N LEU A 200 -11.21 9.44 -8.29
CA LEU A 200 -11.85 10.74 -8.52
C LEU A 200 -13.07 10.92 -7.60
N ALA A 201 -13.90 9.88 -7.49
CA ALA A 201 -15.08 9.89 -6.62
C ALA A 201 -14.70 10.10 -5.14
N LEU A 202 -13.68 9.39 -4.63
CA LEU A 202 -13.19 9.55 -3.26
C LEU A 202 -12.64 10.95 -2.98
N ALA A 203 -11.89 11.53 -3.92
CA ALA A 203 -11.35 12.88 -3.77
C ALA A 203 -12.47 13.94 -3.72
N GLN A 204 -13.41 13.87 -4.66
CA GLN A 204 -14.54 14.79 -4.73
C GLN A 204 -15.48 14.66 -3.54
N TYR A 205 -15.79 13.42 -3.11
CA TYR A 205 -16.61 13.16 -1.93
C TYR A 205 -16.05 13.88 -0.71
N ARG A 206 -14.73 13.87 -0.53
CA ARG A 206 -14.09 14.44 0.64
C ARG A 206 -14.16 15.96 0.68
N GLU A 207 -13.99 16.60 -0.47
CA GLU A 207 -14.20 18.05 -0.58
C GLU A 207 -15.66 18.38 -0.28
N LEU A 208 -16.61 17.68 -0.91
CA LEU A 208 -18.04 17.93 -0.75
C LEU A 208 -18.56 17.63 0.65
N ALA A 209 -18.06 16.59 1.31
CA ALA A 209 -18.48 16.20 2.66
C ALA A 209 -18.20 17.32 3.69
N ALA A 210 -17.11 18.07 3.51
CA ALA A 210 -16.80 19.22 4.36
C ALA A 210 -17.80 20.37 4.15
N PHE A 211 -18.25 20.61 2.91
CA PHE A 211 -19.24 21.66 2.59
C PHE A 211 -20.66 21.26 2.96
N ALA A 212 -21.02 19.98 2.76
CA ALA A 212 -22.35 19.44 3.02
C ALA A 212 -22.74 19.51 4.50
N GLN A 213 -21.78 19.54 5.43
CA GLN A 213 -22.05 19.76 6.86
C GLN A 213 -22.65 21.13 7.16
N PHE A 214 -22.51 22.12 6.27
CA PHE A 214 -22.94 23.50 6.47
C PHE A 214 -24.07 23.96 5.52
N ALA A 215 -24.42 23.16 4.53
CA ALA A 215 -25.43 23.50 3.52
C ALA A 215 -26.77 22.81 3.82
N SER A 216 -27.86 23.58 3.92
CA SER A 216 -29.21 23.04 4.13
C SER A 216 -29.86 22.51 2.85
N ASP A 217 -29.53 23.10 1.69
CA ASP A 217 -30.07 22.73 0.39
C ASP A 217 -28.93 22.36 -0.57
N LEU A 218 -28.75 21.06 -0.76
CA LEU A 218 -27.87 20.50 -1.79
C LEU A 218 -28.71 20.19 -3.03
N ASP A 219 -28.22 20.58 -4.20
CA ASP A 219 -28.81 20.15 -5.47
C ASP A 219 -28.68 18.62 -5.64
N GLU A 220 -29.52 18.05 -6.51
CA GLU A 220 -29.62 16.60 -6.71
C GLU A 220 -28.31 15.98 -7.20
N ALA A 221 -27.54 16.67 -8.05
CA ALA A 221 -26.28 16.17 -8.54
C ALA A 221 -25.24 16.07 -7.41
N THR A 222 -25.16 17.10 -6.56
CA THR A 222 -24.29 17.09 -5.38
C THR A 222 -24.70 16.00 -4.38
N ARG A 223 -26.01 15.78 -4.18
CA ARG A 223 -26.51 14.70 -3.31
C ARG A 223 -26.09 13.33 -3.82
N ASN A 224 -26.33 13.04 -5.10
CA ASN A 224 -25.98 11.75 -5.70
C ASN A 224 -24.46 11.49 -5.65
N GLN A 225 -23.65 12.54 -5.82
CA GLN A 225 -22.20 12.44 -5.72
C GLN A 225 -21.72 12.13 -4.30
N ILE A 226 -22.34 12.74 -3.27
CA ILE A 226 -22.06 12.45 -1.86
C ILE A 226 -22.46 11.01 -1.52
N GLU A 227 -23.65 10.60 -1.91
CA GLU A 227 -24.19 9.27 -1.68
C GLU A 227 -23.34 8.17 -2.31
N ARG A 228 -22.87 8.39 -3.54
CA ARG A 228 -21.91 7.50 -4.20
C ARG A 228 -20.57 7.49 -3.47
N GLY A 229 -20.08 8.66 -3.04
CA GLY A 229 -18.86 8.81 -2.27
C GLY A 229 -18.85 8.03 -0.96
N ILE A 230 -19.97 8.04 -0.23
CA ILE A 230 -20.17 7.24 0.99
C ILE A 230 -20.03 5.76 0.67
N ARG A 231 -20.75 5.25 -0.33
CA ARG A 231 -20.73 3.82 -0.71
C ARG A 231 -19.36 3.37 -1.17
N VAL A 232 -18.68 4.18 -1.98
CA VAL A 232 -17.31 3.90 -2.41
C VAL A 232 -16.35 3.90 -1.21
N THR A 233 -16.52 4.80 -0.25
CA THR A 233 -15.71 4.82 0.98
C THR A 233 -15.93 3.56 1.81
N GLU A 234 -17.17 3.08 1.91
CA GLU A 234 -17.51 1.82 2.58
C GLU A 234 -16.90 0.61 1.87
N LEU A 235 -16.93 0.59 0.54
CA LEU A 235 -16.29 -0.46 -0.28
C LEU A 235 -14.77 -0.54 -0.07
N MET A 236 -14.11 0.59 0.22
CA MET A 236 -12.67 0.58 0.49
C MET A 236 -12.29 -0.02 1.84
N LYS A 237 -13.27 -0.42 2.68
CA LYS A 237 -13.00 -1.11 3.94
C LYS A 237 -12.64 -2.56 3.67
N GLN A 238 -11.54 -3.02 4.26
CA GLN A 238 -11.04 -4.37 4.08
C GLN A 238 -10.54 -4.93 5.40
N ALA A 239 -10.94 -6.18 5.70
CA ALA A 239 -10.47 -6.90 6.88
C ALA A 239 -8.96 -7.22 6.77
N GLN A 240 -8.28 -7.22 7.92
CA GLN A 240 -6.89 -7.63 7.97
C GLN A 240 -6.76 -9.11 7.63
N TYR A 241 -5.68 -9.48 6.93
CA TYR A 241 -5.37 -10.85 6.49
C TYR A 241 -6.28 -11.43 5.40
N SER A 242 -7.11 -10.59 4.77
CA SER A 242 -7.95 -10.98 3.64
C SER A 242 -7.53 -10.25 2.36
N PRO A 243 -6.32 -10.50 1.80
CA PRO A 243 -5.88 -9.86 0.57
C PRO A 243 -6.81 -10.25 -0.60
N LEU A 244 -7.12 -9.29 -1.47
CA LEU A 244 -7.90 -9.52 -2.68
C LEU A 244 -6.96 -9.74 -3.87
N SER A 245 -7.33 -10.68 -4.75
CA SER A 245 -6.69 -10.88 -6.05
C SER A 245 -7.01 -9.74 -7.01
N VAL A 246 -6.29 -9.68 -8.15
CA VAL A 246 -6.52 -8.65 -9.18
C VAL A 246 -7.95 -8.72 -9.72
N ALA A 247 -8.48 -9.93 -9.93
CA ALA A 247 -9.83 -10.14 -10.41
C ALA A 247 -10.91 -9.73 -9.40
N GLU A 248 -10.70 -10.02 -8.12
CA GLU A 248 -11.63 -9.62 -7.05
C GLU A 248 -11.66 -8.10 -6.91
N MET A 249 -10.48 -7.44 -6.85
CA MET A 249 -10.39 -5.98 -6.85
C MET A 249 -11.06 -5.38 -8.10
N ALA A 250 -10.82 -5.94 -9.28
CA ALA A 250 -11.45 -5.47 -10.51
C ALA A 250 -12.98 -5.58 -10.46
N THR A 251 -13.51 -6.69 -9.92
CA THR A 251 -14.95 -6.90 -9.77
C THR A 251 -15.57 -5.83 -8.87
N SER A 252 -14.99 -5.60 -7.69
CA SER A 252 -15.47 -4.57 -6.74
C SER A 252 -15.42 -3.17 -7.36
N LEU A 253 -14.32 -2.83 -8.03
CA LEU A 253 -14.16 -1.52 -8.69
C LEU A 253 -15.13 -1.34 -9.86
N TYR A 254 -15.40 -2.40 -10.64
CA TYR A 254 -16.38 -2.35 -11.72
C TYR A 254 -17.78 -2.12 -11.17
N ALA A 255 -18.18 -2.85 -10.12
CA ALA A 255 -19.46 -2.66 -9.45
C ALA A 255 -19.66 -1.21 -8.97
N ALA A 256 -18.61 -0.60 -8.42
CA ALA A 256 -18.62 0.80 -7.98
C ALA A 256 -18.68 1.81 -9.14
N ASN A 257 -18.07 1.51 -10.28
CA ASN A 257 -18.03 2.43 -11.43
C ASN A 257 -19.33 2.44 -12.22
N GLU A 258 -19.97 1.28 -12.39
CA GLU A 258 -21.18 1.11 -13.20
C GLU A 258 -22.48 1.29 -12.42
N GLY A 259 -22.41 1.72 -11.15
CA GLY A 259 -23.59 2.08 -10.35
C GLY A 259 -24.32 0.90 -9.70
N TYR A 260 -23.73 -0.29 -9.68
CA TYR A 260 -24.33 -1.49 -9.06
C TYR A 260 -24.48 -1.40 -7.54
N LEU A 261 -23.85 -0.38 -6.93
CA LEU A 261 -23.91 -0.08 -5.50
C LEU A 261 -24.98 0.96 -5.16
N ASP A 262 -25.55 1.68 -6.14
CA ASP A 262 -26.37 2.87 -5.90
C ASP A 262 -27.68 2.53 -5.17
N ASP A 263 -28.23 1.34 -5.40
CA ASP A 263 -29.43 0.80 -4.75
C ASP A 263 -29.13 0.00 -3.47
N VAL A 264 -27.86 -0.11 -3.06
CA VAL A 264 -27.43 -0.81 -1.84
C VAL A 264 -27.25 0.21 -0.71
N ASP A 265 -27.81 -0.08 0.47
CA ASP A 265 -27.61 0.75 1.65
C ASP A 265 -26.12 0.79 2.05
N ALA A 266 -25.62 1.96 2.46
CA ALA A 266 -24.20 2.15 2.75
C ALA A 266 -23.64 1.15 3.80
N ASN A 267 -24.44 0.81 4.81
CA ASN A 267 -24.06 -0.16 5.86
C ASN A 267 -24.04 -1.62 5.37
N LYS A 268 -24.54 -1.90 4.16
CA LYS A 268 -24.59 -3.21 3.53
C LYS A 268 -23.60 -3.40 2.39
N ILE A 269 -22.80 -2.38 2.07
CA ILE A 269 -21.82 -2.44 0.98
C ILE A 269 -20.77 -3.54 1.20
N VAL A 270 -20.25 -3.68 2.42
CA VAL A 270 -19.25 -4.71 2.74
C VAL A 270 -19.85 -6.12 2.67
N ASP A 271 -21.11 -6.28 3.12
CA ASP A 271 -21.84 -7.55 3.01
C ASP A 271 -22.10 -7.91 1.53
N PHE A 272 -22.50 -6.91 0.73
CA PHE A 272 -22.69 -7.02 -0.72
C PHE A 272 -21.41 -7.44 -1.43
N GLU A 273 -20.28 -6.78 -1.15
CA GLU A 273 -19.00 -7.12 -1.75
C GLU A 273 -18.61 -8.57 -1.42
N ALA A 274 -18.71 -8.96 -0.15
CA ALA A 274 -18.39 -10.32 0.27
C ALA A 274 -19.25 -11.38 -0.46
N ALA A 275 -20.56 -11.12 -0.59
CA ALA A 275 -21.47 -12.01 -1.31
C ALA A 275 -21.16 -12.05 -2.81
N LEU A 276 -20.87 -10.91 -3.43
CA LEU A 276 -20.51 -10.81 -4.85
C LEU A 276 -19.21 -11.56 -5.13
N LEU A 277 -18.16 -11.32 -4.35
CA LEU A 277 -16.87 -11.99 -4.51
C LEU A 277 -16.99 -13.50 -4.28
N SER A 278 -17.84 -13.93 -3.34
CA SER A 278 -18.13 -15.35 -3.14
C SER A 278 -18.79 -15.99 -4.37
N TYR A 279 -19.80 -15.33 -4.95
CA TYR A 279 -20.45 -15.76 -6.18
C TYR A 279 -19.46 -15.81 -7.35
N MET A 280 -18.63 -14.79 -7.52
CA MET A 280 -17.65 -14.75 -8.61
C MET A 280 -16.64 -15.89 -8.50
N ASN A 281 -16.16 -16.18 -7.29
CA ASN A 281 -15.23 -17.27 -7.04
C ASN A 281 -15.87 -18.66 -7.23
N SER A 282 -17.17 -18.83 -6.95
CA SER A 282 -17.85 -20.13 -7.10
C SER A 282 -18.37 -20.38 -8.52
N SER A 283 -19.02 -19.37 -9.11
CA SER A 283 -19.84 -19.51 -10.31
C SER A 283 -19.16 -18.95 -11.56
N GLN A 284 -18.21 -18.03 -11.40
CA GLN A 284 -17.48 -17.36 -12.47
C GLN A 284 -15.96 -17.59 -12.39
N ALA A 285 -15.55 -18.73 -11.86
CA ALA A 285 -14.14 -19.07 -11.61
C ALA A 285 -13.25 -18.99 -12.87
N ALA A 286 -13.81 -19.29 -14.05
CA ALA A 286 -13.10 -19.18 -15.32
C ALA A 286 -12.75 -17.72 -15.65
N LEU A 287 -13.67 -16.78 -15.44
CA LEU A 287 -13.45 -15.35 -15.63
C LEU A 287 -12.44 -14.82 -14.61
N ILE A 288 -12.55 -15.22 -13.33
CA ILE A 288 -11.59 -14.86 -12.28
C ILE A 288 -10.16 -15.30 -12.66
N SER A 289 -10.02 -16.53 -13.15
CA SER A 289 -8.72 -17.07 -13.59
C SER A 289 -8.17 -16.29 -14.79
N LYS A 290 -9.02 -16.05 -15.81
CA LYS A 290 -8.68 -15.26 -17.02
C LYS A 290 -8.15 -13.86 -16.66
N ILE A 291 -8.79 -13.19 -15.71
CA ILE A 291 -8.37 -11.84 -15.27
C ILE A 291 -7.08 -11.89 -14.44
N ASN A 292 -6.95 -12.84 -13.51
CA ASN A 292 -5.74 -12.96 -12.67
C ASN A 292 -4.48 -13.29 -13.48
N GLU A 293 -4.60 -14.08 -14.54
CA GLU A 293 -3.46 -14.42 -15.41
C GLU A 293 -3.07 -13.28 -16.35
N SER A 294 -4.05 -12.61 -16.97
CA SER A 294 -3.78 -11.60 -18.00
C SER A 294 -3.61 -10.18 -17.45
N GLY A 295 -4.38 -9.81 -16.42
CA GLY A 295 -4.53 -8.42 -15.97
C GLY A 295 -5.03 -7.45 -17.05
N ASP A 296 -5.57 -7.97 -18.16
CA ASP A 296 -5.96 -7.19 -19.34
C ASP A 296 -7.39 -6.65 -19.21
N TRP A 297 -7.72 -5.68 -20.07
CA TRP A 297 -9.06 -5.12 -20.21
C TRP A 297 -9.42 -5.02 -21.69
N ASN A 298 -10.58 -5.59 -22.03
CA ASN A 298 -11.18 -5.57 -23.36
C ASN A 298 -12.71 -5.73 -23.26
N ASP A 299 -13.41 -5.54 -24.38
CA ASP A 299 -14.87 -5.54 -24.43
C ASP A 299 -15.48 -6.91 -24.06
N GLU A 300 -14.76 -8.01 -24.27
CA GLU A 300 -15.20 -9.36 -23.90
C GLU A 300 -15.22 -9.50 -22.36
N ILE A 301 -14.12 -9.15 -21.69
CA ILE A 301 -14.02 -9.15 -20.21
C ILE A 301 -15.06 -8.22 -19.59
N GLU A 302 -15.29 -7.05 -20.19
CA GLU A 302 -16.32 -6.11 -19.74
C GLU A 302 -17.72 -6.72 -19.85
N ALA A 303 -18.06 -7.34 -21.00
CA ALA A 303 -19.35 -7.99 -21.19
C ALA A 303 -19.56 -9.18 -20.24
N GLU A 304 -18.52 -9.99 -20.00
CA GLU A 304 -18.54 -11.10 -19.05
C GLU A 304 -18.75 -10.61 -17.60
N LEU A 305 -18.02 -9.57 -17.16
CA LEU A 305 -18.19 -8.96 -15.83
C LEU A 305 -19.59 -8.38 -15.66
N LYS A 306 -20.09 -7.66 -16.67
CA LYS A 306 -21.42 -7.09 -16.66
C LYS A 306 -22.49 -8.19 -16.51
N ALA A 307 -22.41 -9.23 -17.33
CA ALA A 307 -23.36 -10.34 -17.28
C ALA A 307 -23.34 -11.07 -15.93
N ALA A 308 -22.15 -11.27 -15.36
CA ALA A 308 -21.98 -11.90 -14.06
C ALA A 308 -22.60 -11.08 -12.91
N ILE A 309 -22.36 -9.76 -12.89
CA ILE A 309 -22.90 -8.89 -11.83
C ILE A 309 -24.41 -8.68 -12.01
N ASP A 310 -24.90 -8.59 -13.25
CA ASP A 310 -26.34 -8.55 -13.54
C ASP A 310 -27.04 -9.82 -13.04
N ASP A 311 -26.46 -11.01 -13.29
CA ASP A 311 -26.97 -12.29 -12.79
C ASP A 311 -26.94 -12.36 -11.26
N PHE A 312 -25.84 -11.90 -10.64
CA PHE A 312 -25.74 -11.81 -9.18
C PHE A 312 -26.86 -10.95 -8.59
N LYS A 313 -27.05 -9.73 -9.10
CA LYS A 313 -28.09 -8.80 -8.64
C LYS A 313 -29.51 -9.32 -8.84
N ALA A 314 -29.75 -10.12 -9.89
CA ALA A 314 -31.07 -10.67 -10.18
C ALA A 314 -31.42 -11.90 -9.32
N ASN A 315 -30.43 -12.76 -9.04
CA ASN A 315 -30.67 -14.12 -8.55
C ASN A 315 -30.12 -14.42 -7.15
N HIS A 316 -29.30 -13.53 -6.58
CA HIS A 316 -28.60 -13.78 -5.32
C HIS A 316 -28.97 -12.73 -4.26
N ALA A 317 -29.05 -13.17 -3.01
CA ALA A 317 -29.30 -12.31 -1.87
C ALA A 317 -27.97 -11.80 -1.27
N PHE A 318 -28.02 -10.59 -0.71
CA PHE A 318 -26.93 -9.92 -0.01
C PHE A 318 -27.48 -9.09 1.15
#